data_AF-A0A838UTL9-F1
#
_entry.id   AF-A0A838UTL9-F1
#
_cell.length_a   1.000
_cell.length_b   1.000
_cell.length_c   1.000
_cell.angle_alpha   90.00
_cell.angle_beta   90.00
_cell.angle_gamma   90.00
#
_symmetry.space_group_name_H-M   'P 1'
#
loop_
_entity.id
_entity.type
_entity.pdbx_description
1 polymer ?
#
loop_
_entity_poly.entity_id
_entity_poly.type
_entity_poly.pdbx_seq_one_letter_code
_entity_poly.pdbx_strand_id
1 'polypeptide(L)'
;MAAVHFLAECLWLNGPKPSLELMTKTFRMLWSDPDAFQRVRYQMSQLHLCADIAHFPLTDAYLPNLVTRSIKRTVHLPSDADLALDDSSYDAQTTLSDDDEWLYAGMAPPGWDDVADTDPYDQVEPSDEFADEDDAEAAEDEEPLAAWHPEGAKVHWHGKAMEGIGFSPAGDISAAWYDKILEERKVKKPWMREIHKAGGWEPGMLLTRIEMRYRRRIMNELEVAYGTEKGARWYDDPYVALDHLGEMWAFGVGFPPEYDLLPDVTHRGWMRLAMPDPNDPNCTRWPTDPLWEVVQRVPFAQQLPKPLRRAKKVNPDLDKIDAEIRGLLVSRAMLRGSYLKAPAEISRELEAFDERIADWDADRGRNFAEDVRERARMAGKKLPYKAPLTFPKRPRGRPAKRDMSAS
;
A
#
# COMPACT_ATOMS: atom_id res chain seq x y z
N MET A 1 -28.16 1.37 -1.68
CA MET A 1 -26.86 1.50 -0.97
C MET A 1 -26.69 2.99 -0.72
N ALA A 2 -26.44 3.42 0.51
CA ALA A 2 -26.17 4.83 0.80
C ALA A 2 -24.66 5.01 1.00
N ALA A 3 -24.08 6.01 0.34
CA ALA A 3 -22.69 6.41 0.55
C ALA A 3 -22.67 7.67 1.41
N VAL A 4 -21.76 7.73 2.38
CA VAL A 4 -21.51 8.94 3.17
C VAL A 4 -20.07 9.34 2.93
N HIS A 5 -19.89 10.59 2.57
CA HIS A 5 -18.59 11.22 2.42
C HIS A 5 -18.47 12.29 3.49
N PHE A 6 -17.49 12.14 4.38
CA PHE A 6 -17.12 13.24 5.25
C PHE A 6 -16.25 14.21 4.47
N LEU A 7 -16.63 15.48 4.45
CA LEU A 7 -15.74 16.53 3.98
C LEU A 7 -14.47 16.50 4.83
N ALA A 8 -13.31 16.74 4.20
CA ALA A 8 -12.04 16.80 4.90
C ALA A 8 -12.11 17.78 6.09
N GLU A 9 -12.74 18.93 5.90
CA GLU A 9 -12.98 19.93 6.95
C GLU A 9 -13.65 19.35 8.19
N CYS A 10 -14.69 18.53 8.02
CA CYS A 10 -15.39 17.89 9.13
C CYS A 10 -14.46 16.96 9.92
N LEU A 11 -13.64 16.17 9.23
CA LEU A 11 -12.70 15.23 9.86
C LEU A 11 -11.57 15.96 10.60
N TRP A 12 -11.04 17.05 10.03
CA TRP A 12 -9.97 17.82 10.66
C TRP A 12 -10.46 18.62 11.87
N LEU A 13 -11.65 19.23 11.79
CA LEU A 13 -12.19 20.04 12.88
C LEU A 13 -12.68 19.21 14.06
N ASN A 14 -13.34 18.08 13.79
CA ASN A 14 -13.99 17.29 14.85
C ASN A 14 -13.20 16.04 15.24
N GLY A 15 -12.24 15.63 14.41
CA GLY A 15 -11.61 14.31 14.51
C GLY A 15 -12.53 13.20 14.00
N PRO A 16 -11.96 12.03 13.66
CA PRO A 16 -12.71 10.98 12.97
C PRO A 16 -13.80 10.34 13.83
N LYS A 17 -13.55 10.15 15.14
CA LYS A 17 -14.53 9.53 16.05
C LYS A 17 -15.75 10.41 16.28
N PRO A 18 -15.62 11.70 16.65
CA PRO A 18 -16.79 12.58 16.77
C PRO A 18 -17.56 12.75 15.46
N SER A 19 -16.88 12.78 14.29
CA SER A 19 -17.56 12.79 12.99
C SER A 19 -18.41 11.53 12.76
N LEU A 20 -17.88 10.33 13.09
CA LEU A 20 -18.66 9.08 13.03
C LEU A 20 -19.84 9.09 14.00
N GLU A 21 -19.65 9.56 15.22
CA GLU A 21 -20.72 9.65 16.23
C GLU A 21 -21.83 10.61 15.78
N LEU A 22 -21.46 11.75 15.19
CA LEU A 22 -22.40 12.71 14.61
C LEU A 22 -23.19 12.09 13.46
N MET A 23 -22.52 11.40 12.53
CA MET A 23 -23.18 10.67 11.44
C MET A 23 -24.14 9.60 11.98
N THR A 24 -23.70 8.78 12.94
CA THR A 24 -24.55 7.76 13.57
C THR A 24 -25.76 8.40 14.24
N LYS A 25 -25.59 9.53 14.93
CA LYS A 25 -26.69 10.29 15.54
C LYS A 25 -27.67 10.81 14.47
N THR A 26 -27.18 11.45 13.42
CA THR A 26 -28.00 11.96 12.31
C THR A 26 -28.80 10.84 11.64
N PHE A 27 -28.18 9.70 11.41
CA PHE A 27 -28.89 8.54 10.87
C PHE A 27 -29.95 7.98 11.80
N ARG A 28 -29.70 7.93 13.11
CA ARG A 28 -30.75 7.55 14.07
C ARG A 28 -31.91 8.53 14.10
N MET A 29 -31.69 9.81 13.79
CA MET A 29 -32.77 10.81 13.70
C MET A 29 -33.57 10.69 12.40
N LEU A 30 -32.93 10.31 11.29
CA LEU A 30 -33.59 10.19 9.98
C LEU A 30 -34.44 8.91 9.87
N TRP A 31 -34.08 7.83 10.56
CA TRP A 31 -34.85 6.58 10.56
C TRP A 31 -35.78 6.50 11.76
N SER A 32 -37.08 6.31 11.50
CA SER A 32 -38.12 6.15 12.54
C SER A 32 -38.05 4.81 13.30
N ASP A 33 -37.39 3.81 12.71
CA ASP A 33 -37.19 2.50 13.31
C ASP A 33 -35.83 2.44 14.05
N PRO A 34 -35.83 2.35 15.39
CA PRO A 34 -34.59 2.27 16.18
C PRO A 34 -33.77 1.00 15.90
N ASP A 35 -34.39 -0.06 15.36
CA ASP A 35 -33.71 -1.32 15.03
C ASP A 35 -33.15 -1.34 13.60
N ALA A 36 -33.58 -0.42 12.72
CA ALA A 36 -33.07 -0.33 11.35
C ALA A 36 -31.54 -0.13 11.33
N PHE A 37 -31.00 0.59 12.32
CA PHE A 37 -29.57 0.85 12.42
C PHE A 37 -28.76 -0.39 12.84
N GLN A 38 -29.34 -1.34 13.59
CA GLN A 38 -28.65 -2.58 13.95
C GLN A 38 -28.34 -3.46 12.72
N ARG A 39 -29.01 -3.19 11.59
CA ARG A 39 -28.80 -3.89 10.32
C ARG A 39 -27.80 -3.19 9.41
N VAL A 40 -27.38 -1.96 9.73
CA VAL A 40 -26.41 -1.22 8.94
C VAL A 40 -25.06 -1.91 9.07
N ARG A 41 -24.49 -2.29 7.92
CA ARG A 41 -23.14 -2.81 7.82
C ARG A 41 -22.28 -1.76 7.16
N TYR A 42 -21.20 -1.39 7.82
CA TYR A 42 -20.18 -0.55 7.22
C TYR A 42 -19.30 -1.38 6.30
N GLN A 43 -18.81 -0.74 5.25
CA GLN A 43 -17.84 -1.34 4.35
C GLN A 43 -16.82 -0.28 3.97
N MET A 44 -15.67 -0.28 4.63
CA MET A 44 -14.59 0.61 4.25
C MET A 44 -14.00 0.18 2.90
N SER A 45 -14.10 1.06 1.91
CA SER A 45 -13.53 0.87 0.57
C SER A 45 -12.07 1.31 0.52
N GLN A 46 -11.77 2.42 1.19
CA GLN A 46 -10.46 3.05 1.18
C GLN A 46 -10.20 3.81 2.48
N LEU A 47 -8.95 3.83 2.92
CA LEU A 47 -8.45 4.65 4.03
C LEU A 47 -7.36 5.58 3.51
N HIS A 48 -7.44 6.87 3.83
CA HIS A 48 -6.42 7.87 3.52
C HIS A 48 -5.90 8.42 4.84
N LEU A 49 -4.59 8.34 5.04
CA LEU A 49 -3.90 8.91 6.19
C LEU A 49 -2.98 10.02 5.69
N CYS A 50 -3.12 11.22 6.24
CA CYS A 50 -2.37 12.40 5.81
C CYS A 50 -1.63 13.02 6.99
N ALA A 51 -0.40 13.42 6.78
CA ALA A 51 0.38 14.20 7.72
C ALA A 51 1.00 15.41 7.02
N ASP A 52 0.81 16.59 7.60
CA ASP A 52 1.41 17.84 7.12
C ASP A 52 2.67 18.13 7.94
N ILE A 53 3.81 18.22 7.26
CA ILE A 53 5.11 18.36 7.91
C ILE A 53 5.71 19.71 7.54
N ALA A 54 5.80 20.59 8.54
CA ALA A 54 6.46 21.88 8.39
C ALA A 54 7.98 21.70 8.20
N HIS A 55 8.61 22.63 7.50
CA HIS A 55 10.05 22.61 7.18
C HIS A 55 10.53 21.36 6.41
N PHE A 56 9.62 20.65 5.75
CA PHE A 56 9.99 19.55 4.87
C PHE A 56 9.96 20.08 3.43
N PRO A 57 11.13 20.41 2.82
CA PRO A 57 11.17 20.87 1.45
C PRO A 57 10.87 19.72 0.49
N LEU A 58 10.14 19.98 -0.60
CA LEU A 58 9.92 18.99 -1.64
C LEU A 58 11.00 19.17 -2.73
N THR A 59 12.02 18.31 -2.76
CA THR A 59 13.15 18.39 -3.70
C THR A 59 13.43 17.07 -4.39
N ASP A 60 13.81 17.15 -5.66
CA ASP A 60 14.27 16.04 -6.50
C ASP A 60 15.51 15.32 -5.93
N ALA A 61 16.31 16.01 -5.11
CA ALA A 61 17.45 15.43 -4.39
C ALA A 61 17.08 14.23 -3.49
N TYR A 62 15.81 14.11 -3.09
CA TYR A 62 15.33 12.96 -2.33
C TYR A 62 15.06 11.73 -3.18
N LEU A 63 14.80 11.88 -4.48
CA LEU A 63 14.36 10.76 -5.34
C LEU A 63 15.32 9.56 -5.33
N PRO A 64 16.66 9.72 -5.38
CA PRO A 64 17.60 8.59 -5.32
C PRO A 64 17.57 7.85 -3.98
N ASN A 65 17.09 8.52 -2.93
CA ASN A 65 17.13 8.07 -1.55
C ASN A 65 15.80 7.46 -1.08
N LEU A 66 14.77 7.51 -1.93
CA LEU A 66 13.48 6.93 -1.65
C LEU A 66 13.50 5.41 -1.81
N VAL A 67 13.14 4.72 -0.73
CA VAL A 67 12.96 3.28 -0.72
C VAL A 67 11.48 2.98 -0.61
N THR A 68 10.91 2.37 -1.66
CA THR A 68 9.52 1.92 -1.67
C THR A 68 9.41 0.43 -2.05
N ARG A 69 8.42 -0.24 -1.47
CA ARG A 69 7.96 -1.58 -1.85
C ARG A 69 6.90 -1.55 -2.96
N SER A 70 6.70 -0.40 -3.61
CA SER A 70 6.00 -0.37 -4.88
C SER A 70 6.60 -1.42 -5.82
N ILE A 71 5.71 -2.11 -6.56
CA ILE A 71 6.07 -3.16 -7.53
C ILE A 71 7.04 -2.59 -8.59
N LYS A 72 7.05 -1.27 -8.81
CA LYS A 72 7.84 -0.60 -9.83
C LYS A 72 8.57 0.60 -9.25
N ARG A 73 9.90 0.60 -9.39
CA ARG A 73 10.81 1.64 -8.86
C ARG A 73 11.19 2.71 -9.87
N THR A 74 10.70 2.62 -11.11
CA THR A 74 11.04 3.58 -12.15
C THR A 74 10.43 4.93 -11.80
N VAL A 75 11.25 5.96 -11.62
CA VAL A 75 10.79 7.33 -11.44
C VAL A 75 10.64 7.93 -12.84
N HIS A 76 9.45 8.40 -13.19
CA HIS A 76 9.24 9.15 -14.41
C HIS A 76 9.48 10.64 -14.12
N LEU A 77 10.58 11.16 -14.66
CA LEU A 77 10.81 12.59 -14.74
C LEU A 77 10.22 13.07 -16.07
N PRO A 78 9.35 14.09 -16.08
CA PRO A 78 8.89 14.69 -17.33
C PRO A 78 10.10 15.22 -18.11
N SER A 79 10.03 15.14 -19.44
CA SER A 79 11.04 15.73 -20.31
C SER A 79 10.93 17.26 -20.31
N ASP A 80 11.99 17.96 -20.72
CA ASP A 80 11.95 19.43 -20.87
C ASP A 80 10.83 19.89 -21.81
N ALA A 81 10.47 19.06 -22.81
CA ALA A 81 9.36 19.34 -23.72
C ALA A 81 7.99 19.21 -23.02
N ASP A 82 7.83 18.26 -22.09
CA ASP A 82 6.61 18.12 -21.30
C ASP A 82 6.42 19.32 -20.36
N LEU A 83 7.52 19.80 -19.77
CA LEU A 83 7.50 20.99 -18.91
C LEU A 83 7.14 22.27 -19.69
N ALA A 84 7.55 22.38 -20.95
CA ALA A 84 7.25 23.54 -21.79
C ALA A 84 5.79 23.62 -22.26
N LEU A 85 5.08 22.50 -22.33
CA LEU A 85 3.67 22.46 -22.75
C LEU A 85 2.72 22.85 -21.62
N ASP A 86 3.04 22.48 -20.38
CA ASP A 86 2.18 22.75 -19.22
C ASP A 86 2.08 24.26 -18.93
N ASP A 87 3.18 24.99 -19.12
CA ASP A 87 3.29 26.45 -18.91
C ASP A 87 2.38 27.27 -19.85
N SER A 88 1.88 26.67 -20.95
CA SER A 88 1.04 27.34 -21.95
C SER A 88 -0.47 27.15 -21.77
N SER A 89 -0.89 26.25 -20.87
CA SER A 89 -2.29 25.86 -20.69
C SER A 89 -2.98 26.54 -19.50
N TYR A 90 -2.21 27.21 -18.64
CA TYR A 90 -2.72 27.90 -17.46
C TYR A 90 -2.78 29.40 -17.73
N ASP A 91 -3.99 29.88 -18.04
CA ASP A 91 -4.25 31.31 -18.19
C ASP A 91 -3.96 32.00 -16.85
N ALA A 92 -2.93 32.85 -16.83
CA ALA A 92 -2.40 33.53 -15.64
C ALA A 92 -3.31 34.65 -15.13
N GLN A 93 -4.64 34.47 -15.18
CA GLN A 93 -5.65 35.41 -14.69
C GLN A 93 -6.23 35.02 -13.33
N THR A 94 -5.54 34.21 -12.53
CA THR A 94 -5.82 34.18 -11.09
C THR A 94 -5.15 35.41 -10.49
N THR A 95 -5.89 36.52 -10.45
CA THR A 95 -5.50 37.75 -9.76
C THR A 95 -5.07 37.39 -8.33
N LEU A 96 -3.78 37.55 -8.05
CA LEU A 96 -3.25 37.53 -6.69
C LEU A 96 -3.96 38.66 -5.95
N SER A 97 -4.62 38.37 -4.83
CA SER A 97 -5.06 39.44 -3.94
C SER A 97 -3.81 40.11 -3.37
N ASP A 98 -3.77 41.45 -3.33
CA ASP A 98 -2.67 42.28 -2.82
C ASP A 98 -2.11 41.84 -1.45
N ASP A 99 -2.90 41.11 -0.67
CA ASP A 99 -2.51 40.55 0.63
C ASP A 99 -1.45 39.42 0.55
N ASP A 100 -1.24 38.78 -0.61
CA ASP A 100 -0.31 37.66 -0.80
C ASP A 100 1.06 38.06 -1.43
N GLU A 101 1.21 39.31 -1.89
CA GLU A 101 2.43 39.82 -2.55
C GLU A 101 3.63 39.92 -1.59
N TRP A 102 3.37 40.23 -0.31
CA TRP A 102 4.40 40.39 0.72
C TRP A 102 5.11 39.09 1.12
N LEU A 103 4.52 37.91 0.84
CA LEU A 103 5.16 36.63 1.19
C LEU A 103 6.29 36.25 0.23
N TYR A 104 6.34 36.82 -0.97
CA TYR A 104 7.28 36.44 -2.04
C TYR A 104 8.41 37.45 -2.27
N ALA A 105 8.31 38.66 -1.72
CA ALA A 105 9.38 39.68 -1.78
C ALA A 105 10.69 39.24 -1.11
N GLY A 106 10.71 38.13 -0.36
CA GLY A 106 11.90 37.58 0.31
C GLY A 106 12.50 36.30 -0.29
N MET A 107 11.89 35.69 -1.31
CA MET A 107 12.31 34.36 -1.81
C MET A 107 12.48 34.27 -3.34
N ALA A 108 12.38 35.37 -4.08
CA ALA A 108 12.72 35.39 -5.49
C ALA A 108 14.23 35.08 -5.70
N PRO A 109 14.60 34.12 -6.55
CA PRO A 109 16.00 33.90 -6.93
C PRO A 109 16.59 35.18 -7.54
N PRO A 110 17.91 35.44 -7.40
CA PRO A 110 18.53 36.64 -7.97
C PRO A 110 18.30 36.70 -9.50
N GLY A 111 17.62 37.76 -9.98
CA GLY A 111 17.43 38.04 -11.42
C GLY A 111 16.00 38.30 -11.90
N TRP A 112 15.04 38.61 -11.03
CA TRP A 112 13.61 38.81 -11.38
C TRP A 112 13.09 40.24 -11.13
N ASP A 113 13.97 41.24 -11.04
CA ASP A 113 13.60 42.60 -10.57
C ASP A 113 13.09 43.59 -11.65
N ASP A 114 12.88 43.19 -12.90
CA ASP A 114 12.59 44.16 -13.99
C ASP A 114 11.24 43.94 -14.70
N VAL A 115 10.13 44.00 -13.97
CA VAL A 115 8.82 44.31 -14.58
C VAL A 115 8.14 45.40 -13.77
N ALA A 116 8.16 46.62 -14.30
CA ALA A 116 7.48 47.77 -13.73
C ALA A 116 5.98 47.70 -14.05
N ASP A 117 5.16 47.78 -13.00
CA ASP A 117 3.71 47.86 -13.06
C ASP A 117 3.23 49.21 -13.57
N THR A 118 2.38 49.16 -14.58
CA THR A 118 1.34 50.17 -14.82
C THR A 118 0.06 49.43 -15.15
N ASP A 119 -0.93 49.46 -14.25
CA ASP A 119 -2.31 49.16 -14.63
C ASP A 119 -3.29 50.18 -14.05
N PRO A 120 -4.09 50.84 -14.90
CA PRO A 120 -5.18 51.71 -14.48
C PRO A 120 -6.55 51.16 -14.90
N TYR A 121 -7.06 50.03 -14.40
CA TYR A 121 -8.51 49.73 -14.52
C TYR A 121 -9.11 48.97 -13.34
N ASP A 122 -9.87 49.74 -12.55
CA ASP A 122 -10.92 49.28 -11.66
C ASP A 122 -12.23 49.11 -12.46
N GLN A 123 -13.08 48.16 -12.02
CA GLN A 123 -14.48 47.89 -12.39
C GLN A 123 -14.74 46.70 -13.33
N VAL A 124 -14.97 45.51 -12.74
CA VAL A 124 -15.97 44.55 -13.23
C VAL A 124 -16.74 43.99 -12.02
N GLU A 125 -18.07 44.10 -12.06
CA GLU A 125 -18.98 43.57 -11.03
C GLU A 125 -19.07 42.02 -11.08
N PRO A 126 -19.35 41.34 -9.94
CA PRO A 126 -19.46 39.89 -9.89
C PRO A 126 -20.80 39.43 -10.49
N SER A 127 -20.74 38.51 -11.47
CA SER A 127 -21.93 37.81 -11.96
C SER A 127 -22.22 36.56 -11.14
N ASP A 128 -23.41 36.53 -10.53
CA ASP A 128 -24.01 35.35 -9.91
C ASP A 128 -24.48 34.35 -10.98
N GLU A 129 -23.69 33.31 -11.25
CA GLU A 129 -24.12 32.09 -11.94
C GLU A 129 -23.65 30.85 -11.15
N PHE A 130 -24.42 30.50 -10.12
CA PHE A 130 -24.45 29.12 -9.60
C PHE A 130 -25.70 28.45 -10.16
N ALA A 131 -25.53 27.69 -11.24
CA ALA A 131 -26.52 26.75 -11.73
C ALA A 131 -26.30 25.40 -11.05
N ASP A 132 -27.37 24.86 -10.48
CA ASP A 132 -27.45 23.52 -9.90
C ASP A 132 -27.20 22.45 -10.99
N GLU A 133 -26.07 21.74 -10.90
CA GLU A 133 -25.84 20.52 -11.68
C GLU A 133 -26.47 19.33 -10.96
N ASP A 134 -27.72 19.07 -11.32
CA ASP A 134 -28.45 17.84 -11.01
C ASP A 134 -27.78 16.63 -11.70
N ASP A 135 -27.53 15.59 -10.90
CA ASP A 135 -27.11 14.25 -11.30
C ASP A 135 -28.05 13.64 -12.34
N ALA A 136 -27.66 13.72 -13.62
CA ALA A 136 -28.18 12.85 -14.67
C ALA A 136 -27.20 11.69 -14.88
N GLU A 137 -27.63 10.48 -14.50
CA GLU A 137 -26.99 9.22 -14.87
C GLU A 137 -26.96 9.09 -16.41
N ALA A 138 -25.92 9.65 -17.04
CA ALA A 138 -25.52 9.30 -18.38
C ALA A 138 -24.71 8.00 -18.26
N ALA A 139 -25.23 6.93 -18.85
CA ALA A 139 -24.45 5.75 -19.18
C ALA A 139 -23.40 6.18 -20.20
N GLU A 140 -22.24 6.65 -19.70
CA GLU A 140 -21.07 6.92 -20.52
C GLU A 140 -20.61 5.60 -21.12
N ASP A 141 -20.58 5.59 -22.45
CA ASP A 141 -19.96 4.54 -23.25
C ASP A 141 -18.60 4.21 -22.63
N GLU A 142 -18.44 2.98 -22.14
CA GLU A 142 -17.17 2.44 -21.66
C GLU A 142 -16.17 2.55 -22.81
N GLU A 143 -15.41 3.66 -22.86
CA GLU A 143 -14.22 3.73 -23.66
C GLU A 143 -13.38 2.49 -23.32
N PRO A 144 -12.95 1.71 -24.33
CA PRO A 144 -12.31 0.44 -24.09
C PRO A 144 -11.02 0.69 -23.32
N LEU A 145 -11.06 0.45 -21.99
CA LEU A 145 -9.97 0.49 -21.00
C LEU A 145 -8.61 0.56 -21.68
N ALA A 146 -8.22 1.76 -22.10
CA ALA A 146 -7.04 1.96 -22.91
C ALA A 146 -5.86 1.42 -22.11
N ALA A 147 -5.03 0.62 -22.79
CA ALA A 147 -3.89 -0.12 -22.27
C ALA A 147 -3.30 0.53 -20.99
N TRP A 148 -3.53 -0.12 -19.85
CA TRP A 148 -3.09 0.35 -18.54
C TRP A 148 -1.58 0.52 -18.54
N HIS A 149 -1.09 1.75 -18.64
CA HIS A 149 0.34 2.03 -18.56
C HIS A 149 0.80 1.92 -17.09
N PRO A 150 1.63 0.91 -16.77
CA PRO A 150 1.94 0.57 -15.39
C PRO A 150 3.23 1.26 -14.97
N GLU A 151 3.14 2.54 -14.58
CA GLU A 151 4.27 3.41 -14.27
C GLU A 151 4.63 3.41 -12.77
N GLY A 152 5.89 3.72 -12.44
CA GLY A 152 6.43 3.72 -11.07
C GLY A 152 6.08 4.99 -10.28
N ALA A 153 7.08 5.69 -9.74
CA ALA A 153 6.82 6.98 -9.09
C ALA A 153 6.65 8.07 -10.17
N LYS A 154 5.63 8.91 -10.05
CA LYS A 154 5.35 10.02 -10.95
C LYS A 154 5.68 11.34 -10.25
N VAL A 155 6.54 12.14 -10.85
CA VAL A 155 6.87 13.48 -10.33
C VAL A 155 6.03 14.52 -11.06
N HIS A 156 5.42 15.42 -10.31
CA HIS A 156 4.61 16.53 -10.78
C HIS A 156 5.38 17.83 -10.58
N TRP A 157 5.37 18.68 -11.60
CA TRP A 157 6.10 19.93 -11.66
C TRP A 157 5.13 21.08 -11.98
N HIS A 158 5.51 22.29 -11.59
CA HIS A 158 4.84 23.54 -11.96
C HIS A 158 5.89 24.59 -12.19
N GLY A 159 6.01 24.99 -13.46
CA GLY A 159 7.21 25.63 -13.97
C GLY A 159 8.45 24.81 -13.60
N LYS A 160 9.36 25.41 -12.83
CA LYS A 160 10.63 24.80 -12.39
C LYS A 160 10.57 24.17 -10.99
N ALA A 161 9.45 24.27 -10.30
CA ALA A 161 9.30 23.74 -8.95
C ALA A 161 8.62 22.37 -8.97
N MET A 162 9.10 21.44 -8.14
CA MET A 162 8.44 20.16 -7.95
C MET A 162 7.22 20.35 -7.04
N GLU A 163 6.02 20.04 -7.53
CA GLU A 163 4.78 20.16 -6.75
C GLU A 163 4.46 18.90 -5.97
N GLY A 164 4.85 17.74 -6.50
CA GLY A 164 4.41 16.47 -5.94
C GLY A 164 5.13 15.25 -6.47
N ILE A 165 5.04 14.17 -5.72
CA ILE A 165 5.50 12.83 -6.08
C ILE A 165 4.38 11.85 -5.74
N GLY A 166 3.86 11.15 -6.74
CA GLY A 166 2.88 10.07 -6.59
C GLY A 166 3.53 8.70 -6.69
N PHE A 167 3.14 7.77 -5.82
CA PHE A 167 3.63 6.39 -5.81
C PHE A 167 2.47 5.43 -6.00
N SER A 168 2.50 4.67 -7.11
CA SER A 168 1.50 3.61 -7.38
C SER A 168 0.05 4.09 -7.26
N PRO A 169 -0.37 5.16 -7.95
CA PRO A 169 -1.71 5.75 -7.78
C PRO A 169 -2.87 4.75 -7.95
N ALA A 170 -2.69 3.74 -8.80
CA ALA A 170 -3.65 2.65 -9.04
C ALA A 170 -3.45 1.40 -8.16
N GLY A 171 -2.42 1.37 -7.31
CA GLY A 171 -2.08 0.23 -6.46
C GLY A 171 -3.01 0.06 -5.26
N ASP A 172 -2.95 -1.12 -4.64
CA ASP A 172 -3.68 -1.38 -3.39
C ASP A 172 -3.17 -0.52 -2.23
N ILE A 173 -1.88 -0.17 -2.27
CA ILE A 173 -1.28 0.89 -1.47
C ILE A 173 -0.76 1.92 -2.46
N SER A 174 -1.08 3.18 -2.20
CA SER A 174 -0.46 4.30 -2.88
C SER A 174 -0.01 5.36 -1.89
N ALA A 175 0.90 6.22 -2.32
CA ALA A 175 1.30 7.36 -1.54
C ALA A 175 1.43 8.61 -2.42
N ALA A 176 1.32 9.78 -1.80
CA ALA A 176 1.56 11.06 -2.46
C ALA A 176 2.29 11.99 -1.51
N TRP A 177 3.33 12.66 -2.00
CA TRP A 177 4.01 13.75 -1.32
C TRP A 177 3.78 15.01 -2.13
N TYR A 178 3.35 16.11 -1.53
CA TYR A 178 3.12 17.33 -2.31
C TYR A 178 3.23 18.59 -1.47
N ASP A 179 3.52 19.70 -2.14
CA ASP A 179 3.47 21.04 -1.57
C ASP A 179 2.02 21.36 -1.20
N LYS A 180 1.78 21.40 0.11
CA LYS A 180 0.44 21.55 0.65
C LYS A 180 -0.07 22.99 0.53
N ILE A 181 0.81 23.98 0.62
CA ILE A 181 0.43 25.40 0.48
C ILE A 181 0.05 25.69 -0.97
N LEU A 182 0.78 25.11 -1.92
CA LEU A 182 0.45 25.23 -3.34
C LEU A 182 -0.89 24.57 -3.68
N GLU A 183 -1.19 23.37 -3.15
CA GLU A 183 -2.51 22.74 -3.33
C GLU A 183 -3.64 23.59 -2.75
N GLU A 184 -3.45 24.18 -1.57
CA GLU A 184 -4.50 24.97 -0.92
C GLU A 184 -4.87 26.24 -1.67
N ARG A 185 -3.89 26.87 -2.31
CA ARG A 185 -4.12 28.02 -3.20
C ARG A 185 -4.96 27.62 -4.41
N LYS A 186 -4.62 26.50 -5.05
CA LYS A 186 -5.35 25.98 -6.20
C LYS A 186 -6.80 25.64 -5.85
N VAL A 187 -7.01 25.02 -4.68
CA VAL A 187 -8.33 24.48 -4.28
C VAL A 187 -9.12 25.45 -3.38
N LYS A 188 -8.61 26.65 -3.10
CA LYS A 188 -9.27 27.69 -2.30
C LYS A 188 -9.77 27.18 -0.94
N LYS A 189 -8.90 26.55 -0.14
CA LYS A 189 -9.21 26.02 1.21
C LYS A 189 -8.57 26.84 2.35
N PRO A 190 -8.97 28.11 2.56
CA PRO A 190 -8.32 28.98 3.54
C PRO A 190 -8.47 28.50 4.99
N TRP A 191 -9.51 27.72 5.31
CA TRP A 191 -9.77 27.18 6.64
C TRP A 191 -8.67 26.24 7.16
N MET A 192 -7.89 25.62 6.27
CA MET A 192 -6.77 24.75 6.66
C MET A 192 -5.63 25.53 7.33
N ARG A 193 -5.47 26.83 7.03
CA ARG A 193 -4.40 27.66 7.60
C ARG A 193 -4.47 27.70 9.12
N GLU A 194 -5.67 27.75 9.70
CA GLU A 194 -5.85 27.76 11.15
C GLU A 194 -5.50 26.41 11.79
N ILE A 195 -5.78 25.30 11.09
CA ILE A 195 -5.38 23.96 11.52
C ILE A 195 -3.86 23.81 11.48
N HIS A 196 -3.22 24.29 10.41
CA HIS A 196 -1.76 24.29 10.29
C HIS A 196 -1.09 25.11 11.39
N LYS A 197 -1.60 26.33 11.65
CA LYS A 197 -1.13 27.18 12.76
C LYS A 197 -1.28 26.49 14.12
N ALA A 198 -2.40 25.81 14.35
CA ALA A 198 -2.59 25.02 15.57
C ALA A 198 -1.58 23.86 15.69
N GLY A 199 -1.11 23.33 14.55
CA GLY A 199 -0.02 22.36 14.46
C GLY A 199 1.39 22.95 14.53
N GLY A 200 1.53 24.27 14.71
CA GLY A 200 2.82 24.97 14.82
C GLY A 200 3.43 25.43 13.49
N TRP A 201 2.69 25.37 12.38
CA TRP A 201 3.13 25.99 11.13
C TRP A 201 2.95 27.51 11.19
N GLU A 202 3.94 28.25 10.68
CA GLU A 202 3.90 29.70 10.55
C GLU A 202 3.96 30.13 9.08
N PRO A 203 3.37 31.29 8.72
CA PRO A 203 3.50 31.84 7.38
C PRO A 203 4.97 31.93 6.92
N GLY A 204 5.25 31.48 5.70
CA GLY A 204 6.60 31.41 5.13
C GLY A 204 7.32 30.07 5.36
N MET A 205 6.81 29.20 6.24
CA MET A 205 7.33 27.84 6.37
C MET A 205 6.86 26.96 5.21
N LEU A 206 7.75 26.15 4.66
CA LEU A 206 7.37 25.08 3.73
C LEU A 206 6.49 24.07 4.45
N LEU A 207 5.46 23.58 3.76
CA LEU A 207 4.56 22.56 4.27
C LEU A 207 4.39 21.47 3.22
N THR A 208 4.91 20.28 3.51
CA THR A 208 4.73 19.11 2.65
C THR A 208 3.72 18.16 3.27
N ARG A 209 2.72 17.76 2.50
CA ARG A 209 1.79 16.70 2.90
C ARG A 209 2.33 15.36 2.45
N ILE A 210 2.35 14.39 3.37
CA ILE A 210 2.56 12.99 3.08
C ILE A 210 1.25 12.25 3.27
N GLU A 211 0.80 11.60 2.21
CA GLU A 211 -0.47 10.90 2.17
C GLU A 211 -0.23 9.42 1.85
N MET A 212 -0.83 8.54 2.66
CA MET A 212 -0.85 7.09 2.48
C MET A 212 -2.28 6.64 2.23
N ARG A 213 -2.50 5.95 1.10
CA ARG A 213 -3.82 5.44 0.71
C ARG A 213 -3.82 3.92 0.72
N TYR A 214 -4.83 3.34 1.35
CA TYR A 214 -5.02 1.90 1.46
C TYR A 214 -6.37 1.52 0.87
N ARG A 215 -6.36 0.71 -0.20
CA ARG A 215 -7.59 0.15 -0.77
C ARG A 215 -8.00 -1.10 -0.02
N ARG A 216 -9.26 -1.48 -0.15
CA ARG A 216 -9.83 -2.67 0.53
C ARG A 216 -9.02 -3.95 0.36
N ARG A 217 -8.44 -4.17 -0.83
CA ARG A 217 -7.67 -5.39 -1.11
C ARG A 217 -6.47 -5.57 -0.19
N ILE A 218 -5.67 -4.52 0.03
CA ILE A 218 -4.54 -4.62 0.97
C ILE A 218 -5.05 -4.78 2.41
N MET A 219 -6.12 -4.08 2.80
CA MET A 219 -6.67 -4.18 4.16
C MET A 219 -7.15 -5.61 4.47
N ASN A 220 -7.67 -6.33 3.46
CA ASN A 220 -7.99 -7.77 3.60
C ASN A 220 -6.75 -8.65 3.87
N GLU A 221 -5.57 -8.19 3.47
CA GLU A 221 -4.31 -8.91 3.66
C GLU A 221 -3.61 -8.50 4.95
N LEU A 222 -3.98 -7.40 5.61
CA LEU A 222 -3.30 -6.94 6.82
C LEU A 222 -3.87 -7.60 8.08
N GLU A 223 -3.03 -8.35 8.76
CA GLU A 223 -3.27 -8.89 10.08
C GLU A 223 -2.44 -8.12 11.12
N VAL A 224 -3.08 -7.77 12.24
CA VAL A 224 -2.35 -7.33 13.43
C VAL A 224 -1.49 -8.51 13.86
N ALA A 225 -0.17 -8.31 13.98
CA ALA A 225 0.75 -9.40 14.30
C ALA A 225 0.42 -10.08 15.66
N TYR A 226 -0.33 -9.39 16.53
CA TYR A 226 -0.71 -9.83 17.87
C TYR A 226 -2.19 -9.56 18.16
N GLY A 227 -3.03 -10.60 18.12
CA GLY A 227 -4.23 -10.66 18.97
C GLY A 227 -5.60 -10.38 18.35
N THR A 228 -5.75 -10.19 17.04
CA THR A 228 -7.09 -10.27 16.45
C THR A 228 -7.46 -11.73 16.21
N GLU A 229 -8.70 -12.10 16.54
CA GLU A 229 -9.25 -13.40 16.16
C GLU A 229 -9.09 -13.56 14.64
N LYS A 230 -8.43 -14.64 14.24
CA LYS A 230 -8.12 -14.95 12.85
C LYS A 230 -9.40 -14.89 12.01
N GLY A 231 -9.55 -13.85 11.19
CA GLY A 231 -10.69 -13.65 10.29
C GLY A 231 -11.61 -12.46 10.60
N ALA A 232 -11.43 -11.76 11.73
CA ALA A 232 -12.16 -10.52 11.98
C ALA A 232 -11.62 -9.40 11.07
N ARG A 233 -12.50 -8.85 10.21
CA ARG A 233 -12.19 -7.69 9.36
C ARG A 233 -12.33 -6.43 10.19
N TRP A 234 -11.30 -6.10 10.95
CA TRP A 234 -11.25 -4.92 11.82
C TRP A 234 -11.60 -3.60 11.09
N TYR A 235 -11.39 -3.55 9.77
CA TYR A 235 -11.71 -2.41 8.91
C TYR A 235 -13.18 -2.36 8.43
N ASP A 236 -13.98 -3.42 8.63
CA ASP A 236 -15.41 -3.40 8.30
C ASP A 236 -16.25 -2.74 9.42
N ASP A 237 -15.67 -2.50 10.60
CA ASP A 237 -16.24 -1.62 11.63
C ASP A 237 -15.42 -0.33 11.68
N PRO A 238 -15.99 0.84 11.36
CA PRO A 238 -15.24 2.09 11.30
C PRO A 238 -14.71 2.49 12.68
N TYR A 239 -15.39 2.16 13.78
CA TYR A 239 -14.92 2.48 15.13
C TYR A 239 -13.68 1.66 15.47
N VAL A 240 -13.69 0.37 15.15
CA VAL A 240 -12.50 -0.49 15.31
C VAL A 240 -11.39 -0.04 14.37
N ALA A 241 -11.70 0.36 13.13
CA ALA A 241 -10.71 0.88 12.20
C ALA A 241 -9.96 2.12 12.75
N LEU A 242 -10.63 2.98 13.52
CA LEU A 242 -9.98 4.13 14.17
C LEU A 242 -8.91 3.72 15.17
N ASP A 243 -9.09 2.60 15.87
CA ASP A 243 -8.09 2.08 16.81
C ASP A 243 -6.82 1.57 16.10
N HIS A 244 -6.90 1.32 14.78
CA HIS A 244 -5.82 0.79 13.95
C HIS A 244 -5.13 1.84 13.06
N LEU A 245 -5.48 3.13 13.13
CA LEU A 245 -4.89 4.15 12.25
C LEU A 245 -3.38 4.29 12.43
N GLY A 246 -2.89 4.23 13.68
CA GLY A 246 -1.45 4.26 13.96
C GLY A 246 -0.71 3.07 13.37
N GLU A 247 -1.33 1.88 13.42
CA GLU A 247 -0.76 0.64 12.88
C GLU A 247 -0.67 0.69 11.36
N MET A 248 -1.71 1.25 10.72
CA MET A 248 -1.76 1.51 9.29
C MET A 248 -0.73 2.55 8.87
N TRP A 249 -0.58 3.64 9.62
CA TRP A 249 0.47 4.64 9.36
C TRP A 249 1.86 4.01 9.44
N ALA A 250 2.16 3.31 10.53
CA ALA A 250 3.45 2.65 10.73
C ALA A 250 3.73 1.56 9.68
N PHE A 251 2.69 0.88 9.19
CA PHE A 251 2.84 -0.04 8.05
C PHE A 251 3.25 0.70 6.77
N GLY A 252 2.72 1.90 6.54
CA GLY A 252 3.06 2.78 5.43
C GLY A 252 4.47 3.34 5.51
N VAL A 253 4.79 4.06 6.59
CA VAL A 253 6.00 4.89 6.70
C VAL A 253 7.11 4.27 7.56
N GLY A 254 6.81 3.18 8.27
CA GLY A 254 7.72 2.52 9.18
C GLY A 254 7.54 2.95 10.64
N PHE A 255 8.39 2.41 11.50
CA PHE A 255 8.39 2.72 12.93
C PHE A 255 9.62 3.58 13.28
N PRO A 256 9.50 4.47 14.27
CA PRO A 256 10.64 5.20 14.79
C PRO A 256 11.74 4.25 15.30
N PRO A 257 13.03 4.63 15.25
CA PRO A 257 14.13 3.80 15.73
C PRO A 257 14.01 3.39 17.21
N GLU A 258 13.40 4.23 18.04
CA GLU A 258 13.23 3.98 19.47
C GLU A 258 12.16 2.93 19.81
N TYR A 259 11.37 2.50 18.82
CA TYR A 259 10.40 1.43 19.03
C TYR A 259 11.16 0.10 19.04
N ASP A 260 11.37 -0.46 20.24
CA ASP A 260 12.00 -1.78 20.45
C ASP A 260 11.09 -2.89 19.92
N LEU A 261 11.12 -3.10 18.61
CA LEU A 261 10.35 -4.11 17.91
C LEU A 261 11.22 -5.34 17.66
N LEU A 262 10.60 -6.52 17.71
CA LEU A 262 11.26 -7.81 17.46
C LEU A 262 12.14 -7.76 16.20
N PRO A 263 13.26 -8.52 16.15
CA PRO A 263 14.23 -8.49 15.05
C PRO A 263 13.66 -8.78 13.65
N ASP A 264 12.47 -9.38 13.57
CA ASP A 264 11.77 -9.69 12.31
C ASP A 264 10.80 -8.59 11.84
N VAL A 265 10.59 -7.52 12.63
CA VAL A 265 9.76 -6.38 12.26
C VAL A 265 10.66 -5.29 11.68
N THR A 266 10.73 -5.24 10.35
CA THR A 266 11.52 -4.19 9.69
C THR A 266 10.91 -2.81 9.99
N HIS A 267 11.66 -1.91 10.65
CA HIS A 267 11.32 -0.48 10.85
C HIS A 267 11.05 0.31 9.54
N ARG A 268 11.16 -0.34 8.38
CA ARG A 268 11.35 0.29 7.07
C ARG A 268 10.06 0.59 6.31
N GLY A 269 8.89 0.31 6.88
CA GLY A 269 7.59 0.61 6.27
C GLY A 269 7.40 0.01 4.87
N TRP A 270 6.33 0.44 4.21
CA TRP A 270 6.13 0.29 2.77
C TRP A 270 6.97 1.30 1.97
N MET A 271 7.16 2.51 2.52
CA MET A 271 7.98 3.59 1.97
C MET A 271 8.82 4.22 3.08
N ARG A 272 10.03 4.65 2.72
CA ARG A 272 10.87 5.51 3.55
C ARG A 272 11.81 6.40 2.74
N LEU A 273 12.24 7.50 3.34
CA LEU A 273 13.42 8.24 2.91
C LEU A 273 14.64 7.71 3.67
N ALA A 274 15.68 7.34 2.94
CA ALA A 274 16.93 6.83 3.49
C ALA A 274 18.03 7.89 3.45
N MET A 275 18.96 7.86 4.40
CA MET A 275 20.14 8.71 4.36
C MET A 275 21.28 7.98 3.61
N PRO A 276 21.89 8.58 2.57
CA PRO A 276 23.00 7.97 1.83
C PRO A 276 24.13 7.49 2.73
N ASP A 277 24.58 6.24 2.51
CA ASP A 277 25.79 5.70 3.12
C ASP A 277 26.83 5.46 2.02
N PRO A 278 27.95 6.22 1.99
CA PRO A 278 28.99 6.06 0.97
C PRO A 278 29.69 4.70 1.03
N ASN A 279 29.56 3.95 2.14
CA ASN A 279 30.19 2.65 2.31
C ASN A 279 29.26 1.48 1.96
N ASP A 280 27.97 1.74 1.74
CA ASP A 280 26.99 0.70 1.40
C ASP A 280 26.31 1.03 0.06
N PRO A 281 26.54 0.27 -1.03
CA PRO A 281 25.86 0.52 -2.29
C PRO A 281 24.36 0.14 -2.26
N ASN A 282 23.88 -0.52 -1.21
CA ASN A 282 22.51 -0.99 -1.11
C ASN A 282 21.64 -0.01 -0.28
N CYS A 283 20.94 0.87 -0.98
CA CYS A 283 20.01 1.85 -0.41
C CYS A 283 18.93 1.25 0.52
N THR A 284 18.57 -0.03 0.33
CA THR A 284 17.62 -0.68 1.24
C THR A 284 18.16 -0.86 2.66
N ARG A 285 19.50 -0.87 2.85
CA ARG A 285 20.19 -1.05 4.14
C ARG A 285 20.57 0.26 4.83
N TRP A 286 20.56 1.38 4.12
CA TRP A 286 20.88 2.71 4.63
C TRP A 286 20.06 3.08 5.87
N PRO A 287 20.57 3.95 6.75
CA PRO A 287 19.79 4.49 7.87
C PRO A 287 18.57 5.30 7.36
N THR A 288 17.59 5.51 8.24
CA THR A 288 16.42 6.35 7.94
C THR A 288 16.83 7.82 8.02
N ASP A 289 16.29 8.64 7.12
CA ASP A 289 16.51 10.08 7.16
C ASP A 289 15.83 10.72 8.40
N PRO A 290 16.48 11.65 9.14
CA PRO A 290 15.89 12.27 10.32
C PRO A 290 14.55 12.97 10.06
N LEU A 291 14.35 13.57 8.88
CA LEU A 291 13.06 14.15 8.50
C LEU A 291 11.99 13.06 8.40
N TRP A 292 12.36 11.88 7.90
CA TRP A 292 11.45 10.75 7.82
C TRP A 292 11.09 10.18 9.18
N GLU A 293 11.98 10.24 10.16
CA GLU A 293 11.64 9.83 11.51
C GLU A 293 10.57 10.75 12.14
N VAL A 294 10.51 12.03 11.75
CA VAL A 294 9.39 12.93 12.14
C VAL A 294 8.08 12.40 11.58
N VAL A 295 8.07 12.00 10.30
CA VAL A 295 6.91 11.38 9.64
C VAL A 295 6.46 10.11 10.37
N GLN A 296 7.41 9.27 10.79
CA GLN A 296 7.13 8.02 11.50
C GLN A 296 6.48 8.24 12.87
N ARG A 297 6.69 9.41 13.50
CA ARG A 297 6.17 9.75 14.83
C ARG A 297 4.79 10.42 14.83
N VAL A 298 4.16 10.60 13.67
CA VAL A 298 2.84 11.24 13.59
C VAL A 298 1.81 10.43 14.39
N PRO A 299 1.15 11.04 15.39
CA PRO A 299 0.28 10.31 16.31
C PRO A 299 -1.15 10.17 15.75
N PHE A 300 -1.39 9.11 14.99
CA PHE A 300 -2.75 8.77 14.51
C PHE A 300 -3.62 8.09 15.58
N ALA A 301 -3.01 7.58 16.65
CA ALA A 301 -3.71 6.96 17.78
C ALA A 301 -2.97 7.27 19.09
N GLN A 302 -3.70 7.22 20.21
CA GLN A 302 -3.10 7.42 21.54
C GLN A 302 -2.21 6.25 21.97
N GLN A 303 -2.48 5.05 21.44
CA GLN A 303 -1.74 3.85 21.77
C GLN A 303 -0.56 3.66 20.82
N LEU A 304 0.51 3.05 21.33
CA LEU A 304 1.65 2.69 20.50
C LEU A 304 1.20 1.70 19.41
N PRO A 305 1.49 1.97 18.12
CA PRO A 305 1.09 1.09 17.04
C PRO A 305 1.70 -0.31 17.18
N LYS A 306 0.87 -1.34 16.98
CA LYS A 306 1.34 -2.71 16.84
C LYS A 306 1.76 -2.96 15.38
N PRO A 307 2.79 -3.79 15.14
CA PRO A 307 3.17 -4.17 13.79
C PRO A 307 2.05 -4.86 13.03
N LEU A 308 1.73 -4.36 11.83
CA LEU A 308 0.91 -5.07 10.85
C LEU A 308 1.80 -5.95 9.97
N ARG A 309 1.29 -7.15 9.66
CA ARG A 309 1.92 -8.05 8.68
C ARG A 309 0.92 -8.38 7.58
N ARG A 310 1.41 -8.56 6.36
CA ARG A 310 0.60 -9.16 5.31
C ARG A 310 0.42 -10.64 5.61
N ALA A 311 -0.81 -11.07 5.82
CA ALA A 311 -1.21 -12.46 5.79
C ALA A 311 -0.72 -13.06 4.47
N LYS A 312 0.12 -14.09 4.57
CA LYS A 312 0.54 -14.83 3.38
C LYS A 312 -0.68 -15.53 2.83
N LYS A 313 -1.27 -14.98 1.75
CA LYS A 313 -2.33 -15.65 1.01
C LYS A 313 -1.69 -16.84 0.28
N VAL A 314 -1.62 -17.97 0.98
CA VAL A 314 -1.29 -19.25 0.36
C VAL A 314 -2.52 -19.66 -0.44
N ASN A 315 -2.58 -19.22 -1.68
CA ASN A 315 -3.35 -19.90 -2.71
C ASN A 315 -2.48 -21.06 -3.18
N PRO A 316 -2.80 -22.31 -2.81
CA PRO A 316 -2.11 -23.45 -3.38
C PRO A 316 -2.45 -23.49 -4.87
N ASP A 317 -1.50 -23.05 -5.69
CA ASP A 317 -1.53 -23.23 -7.12
C ASP A 317 -0.97 -24.63 -7.40
N LEU A 318 -1.87 -25.57 -7.68
CA LEU A 318 -1.50 -26.96 -7.93
C LEU A 318 -0.62 -27.07 -9.17
N ASP A 319 -0.84 -26.26 -10.20
CA ASP A 319 -0.03 -26.27 -11.42
C ASP A 319 1.41 -25.83 -11.11
N LYS A 320 1.58 -24.82 -10.25
CA LYS A 320 2.90 -24.41 -9.78
C LYS A 320 3.59 -25.51 -8.96
N ILE A 321 2.86 -26.18 -8.07
CA ILE A 321 3.39 -27.28 -7.27
C ILE A 321 3.79 -28.45 -8.19
N ASP A 322 2.97 -28.79 -9.18
CA ASP A 322 3.25 -29.84 -10.15
C ASP A 322 4.47 -29.50 -11.02
N ALA A 323 4.63 -28.24 -11.41
CA ALA A 323 5.81 -27.75 -12.12
C ALA A 323 7.09 -27.87 -11.26
N GLU A 324 7.02 -27.53 -9.97
CA GLU A 324 8.13 -27.71 -9.01
C GLU A 324 8.49 -29.20 -8.84
N ILE A 325 7.49 -30.07 -8.67
CA ILE A 325 7.67 -31.53 -8.60
C ILE A 325 8.35 -32.05 -9.88
N ARG A 326 7.87 -31.62 -11.05
CA ARG A 326 8.48 -32.00 -12.34
C ARG A 326 9.94 -31.55 -12.41
N GLY A 327 10.26 -30.32 -12.00
CA GLY A 327 11.64 -29.80 -11.97
C GLY A 327 12.56 -30.63 -11.06
N LEU A 328 12.06 -31.05 -9.90
CA LEU A 328 12.78 -31.94 -8.98
C LEU A 328 13.00 -33.33 -9.59
N LEU A 329 11.99 -33.89 -10.26
CA LEU A 329 12.11 -35.18 -10.96
C LEU A 329 13.11 -35.12 -12.11
N VAL A 330 13.14 -34.03 -12.89
CA VAL A 330 14.14 -33.81 -13.95
C VAL A 330 15.55 -33.72 -13.35
N SER A 331 15.72 -32.97 -12.25
CA SER A 331 17.01 -32.86 -11.56
C SER A 331 17.50 -34.21 -11.04
N ARG A 332 16.59 -35.02 -10.48
CA ARG A 332 16.88 -36.39 -10.04
C ARG A 332 17.25 -37.30 -11.21
N ALA A 333 16.51 -37.25 -12.32
CA ALA A 333 16.79 -38.01 -13.54
C ALA A 333 18.18 -37.67 -14.10
N MET A 334 18.54 -36.39 -14.14
CA MET A 334 19.85 -35.93 -14.57
C MET A 334 20.96 -36.50 -13.69
N LEU A 335 20.80 -36.43 -12.37
CA LEU A 335 21.75 -36.99 -11.42
C LEU A 335 21.88 -38.51 -11.56
N ARG A 336 20.80 -39.26 -11.78
CA ARG A 336 20.88 -40.72 -11.99
C ARG A 336 21.41 -41.10 -13.37
N GLY A 337 21.05 -40.37 -14.41
CA GLY A 337 21.44 -40.64 -15.79
C GLY A 337 22.95 -40.54 -15.97
N SER A 338 23.61 -39.60 -15.29
CA SER A 338 25.07 -39.50 -15.26
C SER A 338 25.73 -40.72 -14.62
N TYR A 339 25.08 -41.38 -13.64
CA TYR A 339 25.58 -42.61 -13.02
C TYR A 339 25.21 -43.89 -13.79
N LEU A 340 24.02 -43.98 -14.39
CA LEU A 340 23.44 -45.23 -14.89
C LEU A 340 23.51 -45.41 -16.41
N LYS A 341 23.89 -44.37 -17.18
CA LYS A 341 23.92 -44.39 -18.66
C LYS A 341 22.61 -44.92 -19.30
N ALA A 342 21.48 -44.73 -18.63
CA ALA A 342 20.17 -45.19 -19.07
C ALA A 342 19.32 -43.99 -19.54
N PRO A 343 18.35 -44.21 -20.44
CA PRO A 343 17.41 -43.15 -20.85
C PRO A 343 16.61 -42.64 -19.64
N ALA A 344 16.50 -41.31 -19.55
CA ALA A 344 15.75 -40.63 -18.51
C ALA A 344 14.24 -40.66 -18.84
N GLU A 345 13.51 -41.55 -18.17
CA GLU A 345 12.05 -41.67 -18.29
C GLU A 345 11.37 -41.18 -17.01
N ILE A 346 10.43 -40.23 -17.14
CA ILE A 346 9.72 -39.67 -15.99
C ILE A 346 8.97 -40.72 -15.18
N SER A 347 8.37 -41.71 -15.85
CA SER A 347 7.62 -42.80 -15.20
C SER A 347 8.51 -43.64 -14.29
N ARG A 348 9.77 -43.90 -14.68
CA ARG A 348 10.74 -44.64 -13.86
C ARG A 348 11.22 -43.84 -12.67
N GLU A 349 11.39 -42.52 -12.82
CA GLU A 349 11.77 -41.66 -11.68
C GLU A 349 10.62 -41.50 -10.69
N LEU A 350 9.38 -41.44 -11.16
CA LEU A 350 8.20 -41.45 -10.29
C LEU A 350 8.09 -42.77 -9.52
N GLU A 351 8.25 -43.91 -10.18
CA GLU A 351 8.23 -45.23 -9.51
C GLU A 351 9.33 -45.34 -8.45
N ALA A 352 10.57 -44.99 -8.79
CA ALA A 352 11.68 -45.00 -7.84
C ALA A 352 11.54 -43.94 -6.73
N PHE A 353 10.76 -42.88 -6.94
CA PHE A 353 10.43 -41.89 -5.91
C PHE A 353 9.37 -42.41 -4.95
N ASP A 354 8.33 -43.05 -5.49
CA ASP A 354 7.27 -43.70 -4.71
C ASP A 354 7.84 -44.78 -3.79
N GLU A 355 8.70 -45.67 -4.31
CA GLU A 355 9.39 -46.68 -3.50
C GLU A 355 10.21 -46.05 -2.36
N ARG A 356 10.96 -44.98 -2.64
CA ARG A 356 11.77 -44.28 -1.64
C ARG A 356 10.93 -43.59 -0.57
N ILE A 357 9.77 -43.04 -0.92
CA ILE A 357 8.84 -42.46 0.05
C ILE A 357 8.26 -43.57 0.92
N ALA A 358 7.85 -44.69 0.33
CA ALA A 358 7.30 -45.82 1.07
C ALA A 358 8.30 -46.39 2.10
N ASP A 359 9.57 -46.53 1.71
CA ASP A 359 10.65 -46.95 2.61
C ASP A 359 10.88 -45.91 3.73
N TRP A 360 10.91 -44.62 3.38
CA TRP A 360 11.10 -43.54 4.35
C TRP A 360 9.98 -43.44 5.39
N ASP A 361 8.73 -43.61 4.96
CA ASP A 361 7.56 -43.65 5.85
C ASP A 361 7.62 -44.88 6.77
N ALA A 362 8.00 -46.05 6.24
CA ALA A 362 8.16 -47.28 7.01
C ALA A 362 9.26 -47.16 8.07
N ASP A 363 10.44 -46.66 7.69
CA ASP A 363 11.60 -46.51 8.58
C ASP A 363 11.33 -45.53 9.74
N ARG A 364 10.55 -44.48 9.47
CA ARG A 364 10.21 -43.46 10.48
C ARG A 364 8.92 -43.74 11.24
N GLY A 365 8.21 -44.81 10.90
CA GLY A 365 6.88 -45.09 11.44
C GLY A 365 5.87 -43.96 11.18
N ARG A 366 6.08 -43.17 10.12
CA ARG A 366 5.23 -42.03 9.79
C ARG A 366 4.06 -42.47 8.93
N ASN A 367 2.95 -41.76 9.10
CA ASN A 367 1.77 -41.93 8.26
C ASN A 367 1.59 -40.65 7.44
N PHE A 368 1.81 -40.73 6.13
CA PHE A 368 1.64 -39.59 5.23
C PHE A 368 0.31 -38.85 5.43
N ALA A 369 -0.78 -39.57 5.67
CA ALA A 369 -2.09 -38.96 5.92
C ALA A 369 -2.14 -38.16 7.24
N GLU A 370 -1.40 -38.60 8.24
CA GLU A 370 -1.26 -37.89 9.50
C GLU A 370 -0.39 -36.64 9.34
N ASP A 371 0.73 -36.75 8.63
CA ASP A 371 1.60 -35.61 8.29
C ASP A 371 0.82 -34.54 7.51
N VAL A 372 0.00 -34.93 6.53
CA VAL A 372 -0.88 -34.01 5.79
C VAL A 372 -1.90 -33.34 6.72
N ARG A 373 -2.50 -34.09 7.65
CA ARG A 373 -3.45 -33.52 8.63
C ARG A 373 -2.78 -32.59 9.63
N GLU A 374 -1.58 -32.93 10.09
CA GLU A 374 -0.78 -32.10 10.99
C GLU A 374 -0.42 -30.79 10.30
N ARG A 375 0.06 -30.84 9.05
CA ARG A 375 0.30 -29.63 8.23
C ARG A 375 -0.98 -28.82 8.02
N ALA A 376 -2.12 -29.48 7.76
CA ALA A 376 -3.40 -28.80 7.63
C ALA A 376 -3.82 -28.10 8.94
N ARG A 377 -3.61 -28.73 10.11
CA ARG A 377 -3.83 -28.12 11.44
C ARG A 377 -2.94 -26.91 11.66
N MET A 378 -1.63 -27.04 11.41
CA MET A 378 -0.67 -25.93 11.53
C MET A 378 -1.05 -24.76 10.60
N ALA A 379 -1.55 -25.05 9.40
CA ALA A 379 -2.03 -24.03 8.47
C ALA A 379 -3.42 -23.46 8.81
N GLY A 380 -4.11 -24.01 9.83
CA GLY A 380 -5.49 -23.66 10.17
C GLY A 380 -6.49 -23.95 9.04
N LYS A 381 -6.22 -24.96 8.20
CA LYS A 381 -7.10 -25.40 7.11
C LYS A 381 -8.04 -26.49 7.62
N LYS A 382 -9.21 -26.62 6.98
CA LYS A 382 -10.13 -27.74 7.25
C LYS A 382 -9.37 -29.05 7.02
N LEU A 383 -9.46 -29.95 7.99
CA LEU A 383 -8.84 -31.27 7.89
C LEU A 383 -9.44 -32.02 6.69
N PRO A 384 -8.60 -32.65 5.83
CA PRO A 384 -9.10 -33.53 4.78
C PRO A 384 -9.93 -34.65 5.41
N TYR A 385 -11.04 -35.00 4.75
CA TYR A 385 -12.03 -35.98 5.22
C TYR A 385 -11.35 -37.28 5.67
N LYS A 386 -11.79 -37.86 6.80
CA LYS A 386 -11.37 -39.20 7.26
C LYS A 386 -11.99 -40.28 6.34
N ALA A 387 -11.67 -40.27 5.05
CA ALA A 387 -11.78 -41.51 4.30
C ALA A 387 -10.69 -42.45 4.84
N PRO A 388 -10.99 -43.71 5.19
CA PRO A 388 -9.94 -44.69 5.40
C PRO A 388 -9.14 -44.76 4.11
N LEU A 389 -7.89 -44.31 4.15
CA LEU A 389 -6.94 -44.48 3.05
C LEU A 389 -6.59 -45.97 2.97
N THR A 390 -7.50 -46.75 2.42
CA THR A 390 -7.17 -48.06 1.90
C THR A 390 -6.40 -47.82 0.61
N PHE A 391 -5.10 -47.56 0.72
CA PHE A 391 -4.25 -47.83 -0.43
C PHE A 391 -4.46 -49.30 -0.76
N PRO A 392 -4.86 -49.65 -2.01
CA PRO A 392 -4.87 -51.03 -2.40
C PRO A 392 -3.46 -51.54 -2.13
N LYS A 393 -3.31 -52.46 -1.18
CA LYS A 393 -2.03 -53.13 -0.94
C LYS A 393 -1.67 -53.74 -2.30
N ARG A 394 -0.75 -53.11 -3.04
CA ARG A 394 -0.16 -53.77 -4.20
C ARG A 394 0.35 -55.10 -3.64
N PRO A 395 -0.08 -56.24 -4.19
CA PRO A 395 0.45 -57.52 -3.74
C PRO A 395 1.96 -57.38 -3.86
N ARG A 396 2.68 -57.43 -2.73
CA ARG A 396 4.14 -57.45 -2.73
C ARG A 396 4.50 -58.71 -3.51
N GLY A 397 4.79 -58.54 -4.80
CA GLY A 397 5.39 -59.58 -5.60
C GLY A 397 6.62 -60.00 -4.83
N ARG A 398 6.62 -61.22 -4.29
CA ARG A 398 7.79 -61.78 -3.64
C ARG A 398 8.94 -61.60 -4.63
N PRO A 399 10.07 -60.97 -4.22
CA PRO A 399 11.22 -60.90 -5.11
C PRO A 399 11.53 -62.34 -5.54
N ALA A 400 11.53 -62.57 -6.85
CA ALA A 400 11.87 -63.87 -7.40
C ALA A 400 13.22 -64.27 -6.80
N LYS A 401 13.24 -65.37 -6.04
CA LYS A 401 14.49 -65.97 -5.58
C LYS A 401 15.31 -66.22 -6.85
N ARG A 402 16.40 -65.47 -7.03
CA ARG A 402 17.45 -65.83 -7.97
C ARG A 402 18.02 -67.15 -7.45
N ASP A 403 17.64 -68.25 -8.09
CA ASP A 403 18.33 -69.52 -7.94
C ASP A 403 19.75 -69.30 -8.46
N MET A 404 20.70 -69.17 -7.55
CA MET A 404 22.12 -69.33 -7.85
C MET A 404 22.39 -70.83 -7.96
N SER A 405 22.07 -71.40 -9.12
CA SER A 405 22.60 -72.71 -9.50
C SER A 405 24.08 -72.58 -9.84
N ALA A 406 24.86 -73.43 -9.19
CA ALA A 406 26.30 -73.55 -9.23
C ALA A 406 26.88 -73.72 -10.65
N SER A 407 28.09 -73.19 -10.83
CA SER A 407 29.09 -73.68 -11.80
C SER A 407 30.15 -74.46 -11.06
#